data_AF-R4TTL2-F1
#
_entry.id   AF-R4TTL2-F1
#
_cell.length_a   1.000
_cell.length_b   1.000
_cell.length_c   1.000
_cell.angle_alpha   90.00
_cell.angle_beta   90.00
_cell.angle_gamma   90.00
#
_symmetry.space_group_name_H-M   'P 1'
#
loop_
_entity.id
_entity.type
_entity.pdbx_description
1 polymer ?
#
loop_
_entity_poly.entity_id
_entity_poly.type
_entity_poly.pdbx_seq_one_letter_code
_entity_poly.pdbx_strand_id
1 'polypeptide(L)'
;SENLQRYETWRANPHNESADELRDRVKGVSAKPFIETLPSIDALHCDIGNAAEFYRIFQLEIGEVYRSPNATKEERKKWQTILDKHLRKKMNLKPIMRMNGNFARKLM
;
A
#
# COMPACT_ATOMS: atom_id res chain seq x y z
N SER A 1 -2.80 27.96 -1.16
CA SER A 1 -3.32 26.58 -1.23
C SER A 1 -3.44 26.01 0.17
N GLU A 2 -4.40 25.12 0.42
CA GLU A 2 -4.70 24.55 1.75
C GLU A 2 -3.48 23.96 2.46
N ASN A 3 -2.64 23.18 1.75
CA ASN A 3 -1.44 22.58 2.32
C ASN A 3 -0.39 23.62 2.74
N LEU A 4 -0.29 24.76 2.06
CA LEU A 4 0.63 25.82 2.47
C LEU A 4 0.19 26.44 3.81
N GLN A 5 -1.12 26.67 3.99
CA GLN A 5 -1.68 27.17 5.25
C GLN A 5 -1.53 26.16 6.40
N ARG A 6 -1.73 24.86 6.12
CA ARG A 6 -1.49 23.79 7.08
C ARG A 6 -0.03 23.73 7.52
N TYR A 7 0.91 23.88 6.59
CA TYR A 7 2.34 23.97 6.92
C TYR A 7 2.66 25.19 7.80
N GLU A 8 2.09 26.37 7.52
CA GLU A 8 2.29 27.54 8.37
C GLU A 8 1.74 27.31 9.79
N THR A 9 0.63 26.59 9.91
CA THR A 9 0.07 26.17 11.20
C THR A 9 1.00 25.21 11.93
N TRP A 10 1.54 24.21 11.23
CA TRP A 10 2.52 23.26 11.77
C TRP A 10 3.78 23.98 12.29
N ARG A 11 4.32 24.92 11.50
CA ARG A 11 5.54 25.66 11.83
C ARG A 11 5.35 26.60 13.02
N ALA A 12 4.21 27.29 13.08
CA ALA A 12 3.96 28.31 14.11
C ALA A 12 3.42 27.72 15.42
N ASN A 13 2.76 26.55 15.37
CA ASN A 13 2.04 25.93 16.49
C ASN A 13 1.26 26.96 17.36
N PRO A 14 0.31 27.70 16.77
CA PRO A 14 -0.33 28.85 17.45
C PRO A 14 -1.16 28.45 18.68
N HIS A 15 -1.50 27.17 18.81
CA HIS A 15 -2.30 26.64 19.90
C HIS A 15 -1.46 25.90 20.97
N ASN A 16 -0.13 25.89 20.84
CA ASN A 16 0.79 25.18 21.75
C ASN A 16 0.39 23.71 21.95
N GLU A 17 -0.01 23.05 20.87
CA GLU A 17 -0.43 21.65 20.87
C GLU A 17 0.78 20.73 21.01
N SER A 18 0.53 19.51 21.50
CA SER A 18 1.51 18.44 21.43
C SER A 18 1.76 18.03 19.96
N ALA A 19 2.85 17.30 19.72
CA ALA A 19 3.22 16.88 18.37
C ALA A 19 2.12 16.05 17.67
N ASP A 20 1.45 15.15 18.40
CA ASP A 20 0.41 14.28 17.85
C ASP A 20 -0.89 15.05 17.55
N GLU A 21 -1.31 15.94 18.46
CA GLU A 21 -2.47 16.81 18.27
C GLU A 21 -2.27 17.76 17.08
N LEU A 22 -1.10 18.41 17.01
CA LEU A 22 -0.77 19.30 15.91
C LEU A 22 -0.73 18.54 14.59
N ARG A 23 -0.17 17.32 14.57
CA ARG A 23 -0.13 16.46 13.37
C ARG A 23 -1.53 16.09 12.89
N ASP A 24 -2.47 15.80 13.79
CA ASP A 24 -3.85 15.56 13.42
C ASP A 24 -4.54 16.82 12.89
N ARG A 25 -4.34 17.98 13.54
CA ARG A 25 -4.88 19.27 13.08
C ARG A 25 -4.47 19.58 11.64
N VAL A 26 -3.18 19.42 11.32
CA VAL A 26 -2.65 19.70 9.98
C VAL A 26 -2.77 18.52 9.02
N LYS A 27 -3.44 17.44 9.42
CA LYS A 27 -3.63 16.21 8.64
C LYS A 27 -2.32 15.70 8.02
N GLY A 28 -1.25 15.73 8.82
CA GLY A 28 0.08 15.23 8.44
C GLY A 28 0.94 16.17 7.59
N VAL A 29 0.50 17.39 7.27
CA VAL A 29 1.30 18.37 6.52
C VAL A 29 2.36 19.02 7.43
N SER A 30 3.54 18.41 7.50
CA SER A 30 4.69 18.87 8.30
C SER A 30 5.86 19.43 7.47
N ALA A 31 5.74 19.41 6.14
CA ALA A 31 6.74 19.92 5.20
C ALA A 31 6.12 20.97 4.27
N LYS A 32 6.92 21.97 3.90
CA LYS A 32 6.48 23.06 3.02
C LYS A 32 6.28 22.54 1.59
N PRO A 33 5.08 22.66 1.01
CA PRO A 33 4.90 22.35 -0.41
C PRO A 33 5.73 23.30 -1.28
N PHE A 34 6.38 22.76 -2.31
CA PHE A 34 7.21 23.54 -3.24
C PHE A 34 6.82 23.39 -4.72
N ILE A 35 5.95 22.42 -5.04
CA ILE A 35 5.34 22.22 -6.36
C ILE A 35 3.84 22.06 -6.15
N GLU A 36 3.04 22.75 -6.97
CA GLU A 36 1.60 22.55 -7.02
C GLU A 36 1.28 21.33 -7.91
N THR A 37 0.49 20.40 -7.39
CA THR A 37 0.02 19.22 -8.11
C THR A 37 -1.50 19.29 -8.27
N LEU A 38 -2.01 18.71 -9.35
CA LEU A 38 -3.45 18.55 -9.53
C LEU A 38 -3.92 17.33 -8.71
N PRO A 39 -4.92 17.47 -7.81
CA PRO A 39 -5.49 16.34 -7.09
C PRO A 39 -6.11 15.33 -8.06
N SER A 40 -5.46 14.18 -8.23
CA SER A 40 -5.86 13.10 -9.14
C SER A 40 -5.24 11.78 -8.68
N ILE A 41 -5.51 10.70 -9.41
CA ILE A 41 -4.96 9.36 -9.15
C ILE A 41 -4.08 8.91 -10.32
N ASP A 42 -2.94 8.31 -10.00
CA ASP A 42 -2.09 7.67 -11.00
C ASP A 42 -2.62 6.26 -11.32
N ALA A 43 -3.10 6.07 -12.54
CA ALA A 43 -3.76 4.84 -12.95
C ALA A 43 -2.83 3.60 -12.86
N LEU A 44 -1.57 3.74 -13.27
CA LEU A 44 -0.62 2.62 -13.28
C LEU A 44 -0.29 2.13 -11.86
N HIS A 45 0.01 3.06 -10.95
CA HIS A 45 0.29 2.70 -9.56
C HIS A 45 -0.95 2.24 -8.82
N CYS A 46 -2.15 2.73 -9.18
CA CYS A 46 -3.42 2.21 -8.66
C CYS A 46 -3.58 0.72 -9.02
N ASP A 47 -3.40 0.35 -10.29
CA ASP A 47 -3.50 -1.04 -10.74
C ASP A 47 -2.47 -1.95 -10.06
N ILE A 48 -1.22 -1.49 -9.96
CA ILE A 48 -0.14 -2.24 -9.30
C ILE A 48 -0.44 -2.44 -7.81
N GLY A 49 -0.92 -1.39 -7.13
CA GLY A 49 -1.29 -1.43 -5.71
C GLY A 49 -2.42 -2.42 -5.45
N ASN A 50 -3.51 -2.31 -6.22
CA ASN A 50 -4.65 -3.22 -6.11
C ASN A 50 -4.24 -4.67 -6.36
N ALA A 51 -3.49 -4.95 -7.43
CA ALA A 51 -3.04 -6.31 -7.72
C ALA A 51 -2.11 -6.87 -6.63
N ALA A 52 -1.27 -6.03 -6.01
CA ALA A 52 -0.44 -6.45 -4.88
C ALA A 52 -1.26 -6.83 -3.64
N GLU A 53 -2.29 -6.05 -3.31
CA GLU A 53 -3.21 -6.36 -2.21
C GLU A 53 -4.01 -7.65 -2.48
N PHE A 54 -4.54 -7.82 -3.70
CA PHE A 54 -5.24 -9.05 -4.07
C PHE A 54 -4.33 -10.28 -4.05
N TYR A 55 -3.10 -10.15 -4.56
CA TYR A 55 -2.11 -11.22 -4.48
C TYR A 55 -1.82 -11.59 -3.02
N ARG A 56 -1.75 -10.60 -2.11
CA ARG A 56 -1.59 -10.84 -0.68
C ARG A 56 -2.81 -11.55 -0.07
N ILE A 57 -4.02 -11.14 -0.43
CA ILE A 57 -5.27 -11.80 -0.01
C ILE A 57 -5.26 -13.27 -0.44
N PHE A 58 -4.92 -13.59 -1.69
CA PHE A 58 -4.84 -14.98 -2.15
C PHE A 58 -3.85 -15.82 -1.34
N GLN A 59 -2.70 -15.27 -0.96
CA GLN A 59 -1.74 -15.97 -0.10
C GLN A 59 -2.31 -16.27 1.29
N LEU A 60 -3.02 -15.31 1.89
CA LEU A 60 -3.60 -15.45 3.22
C LEU A 60 -4.79 -16.40 3.23
N GLU A 61 -5.57 -16.41 2.14
CA GLU A 61 -6.71 -17.31 1.96
C GLU A 61 -6.26 -18.76 1.81
N ILE A 62 -5.18 -19.02 1.05
CA ILE A 62 -4.53 -20.34 0.99
C ILE A 62 -4.10 -20.82 2.38
N GLY A 63 -3.71 -19.89 3.26
CA GLY A 63 -3.28 -20.17 4.61
C GLY A 63 -4.39 -20.23 5.66
N GLU A 64 -5.65 -20.00 5.27
CA GLU A 64 -6.80 -19.87 6.18
C GLU A 64 -6.50 -19.00 7.42
N VAL A 65 -5.81 -17.86 7.23
CA VAL A 65 -5.30 -17.04 8.35
C VAL A 65 -6.42 -16.51 9.25
N TYR A 66 -7.65 -16.45 8.76
CA TYR A 66 -8.83 -16.14 9.56
C TYR A 66 -9.10 -17.17 10.67
N ARG A 67 -8.65 -18.44 10.52
CA ARG A 67 -8.73 -19.49 11.56
C ARG A 67 -7.49 -19.51 12.45
N SER A 68 -6.31 -19.34 11.85
CA SER A 68 -5.03 -19.34 12.55
C SER A 68 -4.28 -18.04 12.28
N PRO A 69 -4.45 -17.01 13.14
CA PRO A 69 -3.88 -15.69 12.89
C PRO A 69 -2.34 -15.66 12.99
N ASN A 70 -1.76 -16.59 13.77
CA ASN A 70 -0.34 -16.62 14.08
C ASN A 70 0.41 -17.62 13.19
N ALA A 71 0.63 -17.21 11.93
CA ALA A 71 1.43 -17.99 10.99
C ALA A 71 2.91 -17.58 11.01
N THR A 72 3.80 -18.57 11.01
CA THR A 72 5.26 -18.40 10.93
C THR A 72 5.69 -17.85 9.56
N LYS A 73 6.94 -17.37 9.47
CA LYS A 73 7.51 -16.87 8.22
C LYS A 73 7.64 -18.00 7.18
N GLU A 74 7.93 -19.20 7.63
CA GLU A 74 8.10 -20.41 6.83
C GLU A 74 6.77 -20.86 6.21
N GLU A 75 5.67 -20.83 6.97
CA GLU A 75 4.33 -21.12 6.46
C GLU A 75 3.89 -20.10 5.40
N ARG A 76 4.09 -18.81 5.67
CA ARG A 76 3.78 -17.75 4.70
C ARG A 76 4.56 -17.92 3.38
N LYS A 77 5.84 -18.31 3.45
CA LYS A 77 6.65 -18.64 2.26
C LYS A 77 6.12 -19.86 1.50
N LYS A 78 5.63 -20.88 2.22
CA LYS A 78 5.00 -22.06 1.59
C LYS A 78 3.73 -21.66 0.84
N TRP A 79 2.85 -20.83 1.41
CA TRP A 79 1.63 -20.37 0.75
C TRP A 79 1.92 -19.53 -0.50
N GLN A 80 2.90 -18.63 -0.42
CA GLN A 80 3.38 -17.90 -1.60
C GLN A 80 3.84 -18.86 -2.70
N THR A 81 4.64 -19.87 -2.35
CA THR A 81 5.14 -20.87 -3.31
C THR A 81 3.99 -21.69 -3.94
N ILE A 82 2.94 -22.00 -3.17
CA ILE A 82 1.74 -22.69 -3.66
C ILE A 82 1.00 -21.81 -4.66
N LEU A 83 0.76 -20.55 -4.32
CA LEU A 83 0.10 -19.58 -5.20
C LEU A 83 0.88 -19.41 -6.50
N ASP A 84 2.18 -19.19 -6.41
CA ASP A 84 3.07 -19.01 -7.56
C ASP A 84 3.07 -20.21 -8.51
N LYS A 85 3.08 -21.43 -7.96
CA LYS A 85 2.97 -22.66 -8.76
C LYS A 85 1.60 -22.75 -9.45
N HIS A 86 0.53 -22.39 -8.75
CA HIS A 86 -0.82 -22.42 -9.31
C HIS A 86 -0.98 -21.40 -10.44
N LEU A 87 -0.57 -20.15 -10.23
CA LEU A 87 -0.61 -19.08 -11.24
C LEU A 87 0.25 -19.40 -12.46
N ARG A 88 1.43 -19.98 -12.27
CA ARG A 88 2.26 -20.45 -13.39
C ARG A 88 1.56 -21.55 -14.20
N LYS A 89 0.91 -22.51 -13.53
CA LYS A 89 0.25 -23.64 -14.21
C LYS A 89 -1.04 -23.22 -14.93
N LYS A 90 -1.85 -22.34 -14.32
CA LYS A 90 -3.19 -22.00 -14.82
C LYS A 90 -3.24 -20.73 -15.66
N MET A 91 -2.39 -19.75 -15.36
CA MET A 91 -2.40 -18.44 -16.02
C MET A 91 -1.09 -18.15 -16.77
N ASN A 92 -0.14 -19.10 -16.78
CA ASN A 92 1.19 -18.94 -17.37
C ASN A 92 1.95 -17.69 -16.84
N LEU A 93 1.68 -17.33 -15.58
CA LEU A 93 2.33 -16.19 -14.94
C LEU A 93 3.61 -16.66 -14.25
N LYS A 94 4.75 -16.07 -14.64
CA LYS A 94 6.03 -16.31 -13.95
C LYS A 94 6.05 -15.48 -12.65
N PRO A 95 6.45 -16.08 -11.51
CA PRO A 95 6.63 -15.33 -10.27
C PRO A 95 7.62 -14.18 -10.48
N ILE A 96 7.33 -13.05 -9.84
CA ILE A 96 8.12 -11.83 -9.90
C ILE A 96 8.45 -11.37 -8.48
N MET A 97 9.60 -10.72 -8.31
CA MET A 97 9.99 -10.19 -7.00
C MET A 97 9.21 -8.93 -6.61
N ARG A 98 8.87 -8.09 -7.60
CA ARG A 98 8.09 -6.86 -7.41
C ARG A 98 6.97 -6.80 -8.42
N MET A 99 5.75 -6.50 -7.96
CA MET A 99 4.57 -6.33 -8.80
C MET A 99 4.82 -5.25 -9.86
N ASN A 100 4.43 -5.53 -11.11
CA ASN A 100 4.52 -4.59 -12.23
C ASN A 100 3.19 -4.55 -12.98
N GLY A 101 3.01 -3.54 -13.83
CA GLY A 101 1.73 -3.32 -14.52
C GLY A 101 1.30 -4.48 -15.43
N ASN A 102 2.23 -5.19 -16.05
CA ASN A 102 1.89 -6.33 -16.92
C ASN A 102 1.42 -7.54 -16.12
N PHE A 103 1.98 -7.76 -14.94
CA PHE A 103 1.50 -8.81 -14.04
C PHE A 103 0.16 -8.41 -13.44
N ALA A 104 0.01 -7.16 -12.99
CA ALA A 104 -1.24 -6.63 -12.43
C ALA A 104 -2.43 -6.82 -13.38
N ARG A 105 -2.29 -6.39 -14.64
CA ARG A 105 -3.35 -6.54 -15.67
C ARG A 105 -3.70 -7.98 -16.04
N LYS A 106 -2.81 -8.95 -15.77
CA LYS A 106 -3.08 -10.36 -16.03
C LYS A 106 -3.61 -11.10 -14.81
N LEU A 107 -3.31 -10.58 -13.61
CA LEU A 107 -3.78 -11.16 -12.36
C LEU A 107 -5.22 -10.74 -12.05
N MET A 108 -5.52 -9.46 -12.28
CA MET A 108 -6.86 -8.88 -12.18
C MET A 108 -7.69 -9.21 -13.42
#